data_AF-X6EME8-F1
#
_entry.id   AF-X6EME8-F1
#
_cell.length_a   1.000
_cell.length_b   1.000
_cell.length_c   1.000
_cell.angle_alpha   90.00
_cell.angle_beta   90.00
_cell.angle_gamma   90.00
#
_symmetry.space_group_name_H-M   'P 1'
#
loop_
_entity.id
_entity.type
_entity.pdbx_description
1 polymer ?
#
loop_
_entity_poly.entity_id
_entity_poly.type
_entity_poly.pdbx_seq_one_letter_code
_entity_poly.pdbx_strand_id
1 'polypeptide(L)'
;MQEPRNIAARRLSMIIEQYVEARKRHFGFVSTDQAARVIRRTLRPDPSEPAFSDHDLDDMVAALAVKNGLAVIFDRGVRGPANGAEADLNRKEPIMRAPKETPDVAGAVDAILSDRTAQLSMSAVISLLRERTGTKRSDADLEGLVAKKAAVLDVHLSRGV
;
A
#
# COMPACT_ATOMS: atom_id res chain seq x y z
N MET A 1 -22.44 -8.38 35.77
CA MET A 1 -21.47 -7.35 35.34
C MET A 1 -20.93 -7.70 33.96
N GLN A 2 -21.61 -7.29 32.87
CA GLN A 2 -21.31 -7.67 31.48
C GLN A 2 -21.36 -6.48 30.49
N GLU A 3 -21.33 -5.23 30.96
CA GLU A 3 -21.89 -4.12 30.17
C GLU A 3 -20.95 -3.26 29.29
N PRO A 4 -19.62 -3.13 29.47
CA PRO A 4 -18.84 -2.24 28.59
C PRO A 4 -18.55 -2.84 27.20
N ARG A 5 -18.20 -4.14 27.12
CA ARG A 5 -17.90 -4.81 25.83
C ARG A 5 -19.09 -4.84 24.87
N ASN A 6 -20.31 -4.95 25.39
CA ASN A 6 -21.51 -4.98 24.55
C ASN A 6 -21.80 -3.59 23.94
N ILE A 7 -21.49 -2.51 24.67
CA ILE A 7 -21.71 -1.14 24.20
C ILE A 7 -20.69 -0.78 23.09
N ALA A 8 -19.41 -1.09 23.28
CA ALA A 8 -18.37 -0.83 22.29
C ALA A 8 -18.62 -1.59 20.98
N ALA A 9 -18.97 -2.88 21.07
CA ALA A 9 -19.30 -3.70 19.90
C ALA A 9 -20.55 -3.17 19.17
N ARG A 10 -21.61 -2.77 19.91
CA ARG A 10 -22.82 -2.17 19.30
C ARG A 10 -22.52 -0.86 18.60
N ARG A 11 -21.70 0.00 19.22
CA ARG A 11 -21.29 1.28 18.63
C ARG A 11 -20.47 1.07 17.36
N LEU A 12 -19.56 0.09 17.36
CA LEU A 12 -18.80 -0.27 16.17
C LEU A 12 -19.74 -0.69 15.04
N SER A 13 -20.65 -1.64 15.28
CA SER A 13 -21.60 -2.10 14.27
C SER A 13 -22.42 -0.96 13.69
N MET A 14 -22.91 -0.04 14.53
CA MET A 14 -23.66 1.13 14.11
C MET A 14 -22.82 2.07 13.21
N ILE A 15 -21.54 2.30 13.53
CA ILE A 15 -20.65 3.13 12.73
C ILE A 15 -20.34 2.47 11.38
N ILE A 16 -20.10 1.16 11.37
CA ILE A 16 -19.86 0.41 10.12
C ILE A 16 -21.08 0.50 9.21
N GLU A 17 -22.29 0.32 9.76
CA GLU A 17 -23.54 0.47 9.02
C GLU A 17 -23.73 1.86 8.45
N GLN A 18 -23.54 2.89 9.27
CA GLN A 18 -23.63 4.27 8.81
C GLN A 18 -22.62 4.56 7.68
N TYR A 19 -21.40 4.05 7.78
CA TYR A 19 -20.38 4.21 6.76
C TYR A 19 -20.78 3.52 5.45
N VAL A 20 -21.22 2.26 5.50
CA VAL A 20 -21.61 1.49 4.30
C VAL A 20 -22.84 2.12 3.63
N GLU A 21 -23.85 2.53 4.40
CA GLU A 21 -25.04 3.21 3.87
C GLU A 21 -24.70 4.56 3.24
N ALA A 22 -23.83 5.35 3.87
CA ALA A 22 -23.37 6.61 3.28
C ALA A 22 -22.58 6.36 1.99
N ARG A 23 -21.74 5.33 1.97
CA ARG A 23 -20.95 4.97 0.79
C ARG A 23 -21.85 4.55 -0.36
N LYS A 24 -22.88 3.74 -0.09
CA LYS A 24 -23.86 3.25 -1.07
C LYS A 24 -24.55 4.35 -1.87
N ARG A 25 -24.82 5.50 -1.22
CA ARG A 25 -25.51 6.63 -1.86
C ARG A 25 -24.67 7.33 -2.93
N HIS A 26 -23.35 7.25 -2.83
CA HIS A 26 -22.43 8.05 -3.63
C HIS A 26 -21.42 7.22 -4.44
N PHE A 27 -21.23 5.94 -4.07
CA PHE A 27 -20.21 5.07 -4.65
C PHE A 27 -20.72 3.64 -4.76
N GLY A 28 -20.29 2.92 -5.81
CA GLY A 28 -20.60 1.50 -6.01
C GLY A 28 -19.66 0.52 -5.30
N PHE A 29 -18.75 1.02 -4.45
CA PHE A 29 -17.75 0.19 -3.79
C PHE A 29 -17.30 0.73 -2.43
N VAL A 30 -16.71 -0.16 -1.62
CA VAL A 30 -16.05 0.11 -0.34
C VAL A 30 -14.59 -0.33 -0.41
N SER A 31 -13.67 0.54 0.03
CA SER A 31 -12.26 0.19 0.28
C SER A 31 -12.06 -0.12 1.76
N THR A 32 -11.38 -1.21 2.10
CA THR A 32 -11.17 -1.61 3.50
C THR A 32 -10.21 -0.66 4.22
N ASP A 33 -9.20 -0.13 3.53
CA ASP A 33 -8.28 0.87 4.08
C ASP A 33 -8.97 2.21 4.37
N GLN A 34 -9.82 2.70 3.46
CA GLN A 34 -10.63 3.91 3.72
C GLN A 34 -11.64 3.68 4.85
N ALA A 35 -12.34 2.54 4.83
CA ALA A 35 -13.31 2.20 5.86
C ALA A 35 -12.65 2.19 7.23
N ALA A 36 -11.53 1.48 7.37
CA ALA A 36 -10.84 1.36 8.65
C ALA A 36 -10.38 2.70 9.21
N ARG A 37 -9.83 3.59 8.37
CA ARG A 37 -9.47 4.96 8.80
C ARG A 37 -10.66 5.75 9.31
N VAL A 38 -11.76 5.75 8.55
CA VAL A 38 -12.97 6.52 8.90
C VAL A 38 -13.60 5.96 10.18
N ILE A 39 -13.74 4.64 10.28
CA ILE A 39 -14.35 3.97 11.42
C ILE A 39 -13.52 4.22 12.69
N ARG A 40 -12.19 4.06 12.63
CA ARG A 40 -11.30 4.30 13.79
C ARG A 40 -11.32 5.76 14.24
N ARG A 41 -11.32 6.70 13.30
CA ARG A 41 -11.43 8.13 13.59
C ARG A 41 -12.75 8.49 14.26
N THR A 42 -13.83 7.82 13.88
CA THR A 42 -15.18 8.05 14.41
C THR A 42 -15.39 7.38 15.77
N LEU A 43 -14.87 6.17 15.93
CA LEU A 43 -14.98 5.41 17.18
C LEU A 43 -14.19 6.07 18.31
N ARG A 44 -13.00 6.62 17.99
CA ARG A 44 -12.00 7.08 18.97
C ARG A 44 -11.80 6.02 20.06
N PRO A 45 -11.27 4.85 19.70
CA PRO A 45 -11.13 3.74 20.64
C PRO A 45 -10.34 4.18 21.87
N ASP A 46 -10.87 3.90 23.06
CA ASP A 46 -10.14 4.12 24.31
C ASP A 46 -8.94 3.16 24.33
N PRO A 47 -7.73 3.60 24.73
CA PRO A 47 -6.56 2.73 24.84
C PRO A 47 -6.77 1.53 25.80
N SER A 48 -7.80 1.56 26.64
CA SER A 48 -8.19 0.50 27.58
C SER A 48 -9.10 -0.55 26.94
N GLU A 49 -9.67 -0.29 25.76
CA GLU A 49 -10.52 -1.25 25.04
C GLU A 49 -9.69 -2.12 24.09
N PRO A 50 -9.95 -3.43 24.01
CA PRO A 50 -9.27 -4.29 23.05
C PRO A 50 -9.59 -3.80 21.63
N ALA A 51 -8.58 -3.27 20.95
CA ALA A 51 -8.71 -2.85 19.57
C ALA A 51 -9.07 -4.06 18.70
N PHE A 52 -10.10 -3.92 17.87
CA PHE A 52 -10.42 -4.92 16.85
C PHE A 52 -9.23 -5.12 15.94
N SER A 53 -8.93 -6.38 15.62
CA SER A 53 -7.89 -6.67 14.64
C SER A 53 -8.25 -6.03 13.30
N ASP A 54 -7.23 -5.71 12.51
CA ASP A 54 -7.45 -5.12 11.19
C ASP A 54 -8.27 -6.06 10.30
N HIS A 55 -8.03 -7.36 10.39
CA HIS A 55 -8.76 -8.39 9.67
C HIS A 55 -10.23 -8.49 10.09
N ASP A 56 -10.53 -8.48 11.39
CA ASP A 56 -11.91 -8.56 11.87
C ASP A 56 -12.73 -7.34 11.41
N LEU A 57 -12.12 -6.15 11.44
CA LEU A 57 -12.77 -4.94 10.97
C LEU A 57 -13.04 -4.98 9.46
N ASP A 58 -12.07 -5.46 8.68
CA ASP A 58 -12.20 -5.61 7.24
C ASP A 58 -13.31 -6.62 6.88
N ASP A 59 -13.39 -7.75 7.61
CA ASP A 59 -14.43 -8.77 7.42
C ASP A 59 -15.84 -8.23 7.74
N MET A 60 -15.99 -7.48 8.83
CA MET A 60 -17.27 -6.86 9.20
C MET A 60 -17.73 -5.86 8.13
N VAL A 61 -16.81 -5.03 7.64
CA VAL A 61 -17.09 -4.06 6.57
C VAL A 61 -17.46 -4.79 5.27
N ALA A 62 -16.71 -5.83 4.90
CA ALA A 62 -16.95 -6.60 3.69
C ALA A 62 -18.32 -7.30 3.72
N ALA A 63 -18.65 -7.97 4.83
CA ALA A 63 -19.94 -8.64 4.99
C ALA A 63 -21.11 -7.66 4.82
N LEU A 64 -21.01 -6.46 5.41
CA LEU A 64 -22.07 -5.47 5.31
C LEU A 64 -22.16 -4.79 3.95
N ALA A 65 -21.02 -4.57 3.29
CA ALA A 65 -20.96 -4.05 1.93
C ALA A 65 -21.60 -5.03 0.93
N VAL A 66 -21.27 -6.32 1.02
CA VAL A 66 -21.85 -7.39 0.18
C VAL A 66 -23.36 -7.48 0.40
N LYS A 67 -23.81 -7.47 1.66
CA LYS A 67 -25.25 -7.44 1.99
C LYS A 67 -25.98 -6.26 1.35
N ASN A 68 -25.27 -5.15 1.15
CA ASN A 68 -25.79 -3.92 0.54
C ASN A 68 -25.58 -3.79 -0.97
N GLY A 69 -25.04 -4.82 -1.63
CA GLY A 69 -24.80 -4.81 -3.07
C GLY A 69 -23.61 -3.94 -3.49
N LEU A 70 -22.66 -3.67 -2.59
CA LEU A 70 -21.46 -2.90 -2.88
C LEU A 70 -20.27 -3.82 -3.14
N ALA A 71 -19.45 -3.47 -4.13
CA ALA A 71 -18.17 -4.12 -4.34
C ALA A 71 -17.20 -3.82 -3.18
N VAL A 72 -16.33 -4.76 -2.84
CA VAL A 72 -15.34 -4.62 -1.77
C VAL A 72 -13.94 -4.67 -2.36
N ILE A 73 -13.11 -3.70 -2.01
CA ILE A 73 -11.70 -3.60 -2.40
C ILE A 73 -10.84 -3.76 -1.16
N PHE A 74 -10.01 -4.79 -1.13
CA PHE A 74 -9.04 -5.05 -0.07
C PHE A 74 -7.69 -4.39 -0.41
N ASP A 75 -7.55 -3.11 -0.10
CA ASP A 75 -6.39 -2.26 -0.44
C ASP A 75 -5.40 -2.05 0.72
N ARG A 76 -5.71 -2.62 1.89
CA ARG A 76 -4.95 -2.44 3.13
C ARG A 76 -3.60 -3.18 3.16
N GLY A 77 -3.55 -4.37 2.57
CA GLY A 77 -2.33 -5.21 2.50
C GLY A 77 -1.23 -4.66 1.57
N VAL A 78 -1.55 -3.67 0.74
CA VAL A 78 -0.57 -3.02 -0.15
C VAL A 78 0.32 -2.03 0.61
N ARG A 79 -0.09 -1.64 1.83
CA ARG A 79 0.77 -0.94 2.81
C ARG A 79 0.97 -1.84 4.02
N GLY A 80 1.90 -2.78 3.91
CA GLY A 80 2.37 -3.53 5.07
C GLY A 80 2.83 -2.58 6.19
N PRO A 81 2.67 -2.96 7.47
CA PRO A 81 3.17 -2.15 8.57
C PRO A 81 4.69 -2.04 8.45
N ALA A 82 5.20 -0.82 8.33
CA ALA A 82 6.61 -0.51 8.48
C ALA A 82 7.01 -0.62 9.96
N ASN A 83 6.93 -1.83 10.53
CA ASN A 83 7.60 -2.15 11.78
C ASN A 83 8.43 -3.40 11.55
N GLY A 84 9.74 -3.21 11.67
CA GLY A 84 10.76 -4.22 11.46
C GLY A 84 10.49 -5.48 12.26
N ALA A 85 10.22 -6.55 11.55
CA ALA A 85 10.65 -7.88 11.95
C ALA A 85 11.25 -8.48 10.68
N GLU A 86 12.57 -8.55 10.67
CA GLU A 86 13.29 -9.42 9.76
C GLU A 86 12.75 -10.84 9.98
N ALA A 87 11.79 -11.24 9.16
CA ALA A 87 11.46 -12.64 9.00
C ALA A 87 12.42 -13.20 7.97
N ASP A 88 13.55 -13.67 8.48
CA ASP A 88 14.43 -14.62 7.82
C ASP A 88 13.58 -15.80 7.33
N LEU A 89 13.24 -15.79 6.04
CA LEU A 89 12.58 -16.89 5.36
C LEU A 89 13.56 -17.50 4.36
N ASN A 90 14.66 -18.03 4.90
CA ASN A 90 15.35 -19.16 4.30
C ASN A 90 14.43 -20.40 4.29
N ARG A 91 13.50 -20.45 3.33
CA ARG A 91 12.86 -21.70 2.90
C ARG A 91 13.10 -21.89 1.40
N LYS A 92 14.03 -22.81 1.11
CA LYS A 92 14.32 -23.35 -0.21
C LYS A 92 13.06 -23.98 -0.84
N GLU A 93 12.56 -23.31 -1.88
CA GLU A 93 12.04 -23.82 -3.17
C GLU A 93 10.81 -24.76 -3.23
N PRO A 94 10.12 -24.89 -4.38
CA PRO A 94 9.99 -23.99 -5.53
C PRO A 94 8.50 -23.79 -5.91
N ILE A 95 7.96 -22.57 -5.78
CA ILE A 95 6.62 -22.29 -6.31
C ILE A 95 6.76 -21.93 -7.80
N MET A 96 6.21 -22.82 -8.61
CA MET A 96 5.87 -22.71 -10.03
C MET A 96 5.97 -21.27 -10.59
N ARG A 97 6.98 -21.06 -11.46
CA ARG A 97 7.14 -19.85 -12.26
C ARG A 97 5.91 -19.63 -13.16
N ALA A 98 5.11 -18.63 -12.83
CA ALA A 98 4.33 -17.92 -13.83
C ALA A 98 5.30 -17.04 -14.68
N PRO A 99 5.09 -16.91 -16.00
CA PRO A 99 6.03 -16.22 -16.90
C PRO A 99 6.24 -14.75 -16.54
N LYS A 100 7.50 -14.42 -16.23
CA LYS A 100 8.16 -13.10 -16.20
C LYS A 100 7.27 -11.91 -16.59
N GLU A 101 6.74 -11.22 -15.58
CA GLU A 101 6.37 -9.81 -15.72
C GLU A 101 7.60 -9.02 -16.17
N THR A 102 7.39 -8.12 -17.13
CA THR A 102 8.41 -7.16 -17.56
C THR A 102 8.98 -6.46 -16.34
N PRO A 103 10.32 -6.42 -16.16
CA PRO A 103 10.92 -5.74 -15.01
C PRO A 103 10.39 -4.31 -14.95
N ASP A 104 9.78 -3.90 -13.83
CA ASP A 104 9.25 -2.56 -13.66
C ASP A 104 10.40 -1.55 -13.52
N VAL A 105 10.92 -1.11 -14.67
CA VAL A 105 12.00 -0.13 -14.75
C VAL A 105 11.55 1.21 -14.14
N ALA A 106 10.28 1.58 -14.30
CA ALA A 106 9.78 2.87 -13.82
C ALA A 106 9.70 2.91 -12.28
N GLY A 107 9.20 1.85 -11.66
CA GLY A 107 9.19 1.71 -10.20
C GLY A 107 10.60 1.61 -9.61
N ALA A 108 11.53 0.93 -10.31
CA ALA A 108 12.93 0.88 -9.88
C ALA A 108 13.60 2.27 -9.91
N VAL A 109 13.29 3.11 -10.91
CA VAL A 109 13.77 4.51 -10.94
C VAL A 109 13.22 5.31 -9.76
N ASP A 110 11.91 5.21 -9.49
CA ASP A 110 11.30 5.94 -8.37
C ASP A 110 11.92 5.51 -7.04
N ALA A 111 12.15 4.22 -6.83
CA ALA A 111 12.81 3.71 -5.64
C ALA A 111 14.24 4.24 -5.49
N ILE A 112 15.04 4.25 -6.58
CA ILE A 112 16.43 4.74 -6.54
C ILE A 112 16.48 6.24 -6.25
N LEU A 113 15.58 7.04 -6.83
CA LEU A 113 15.55 8.49 -6.63
C LEU A 113 14.95 8.88 -5.28
N SER A 114 14.03 8.08 -4.73
CA SER A 114 13.39 8.36 -3.43
C SER A 114 14.26 7.97 -2.23
N ASP A 115 15.11 6.95 -2.38
CA ASP A 115 15.90 6.36 -1.28
C ASP A 115 17.23 7.08 -1.02
N ARG A 116 17.68 7.99 -1.91
CA ARG A 116 18.97 8.68 -1.76
C ARG A 116 18.91 10.19 -1.99
N THR A 117 19.21 10.94 -0.93
CA THR A 117 19.40 12.40 -0.90
C THR A 117 20.80 12.86 -1.34
N ALA A 118 21.64 11.95 -1.86
CA ALA A 118 22.98 12.28 -2.34
C ALA A 118 22.97 12.57 -3.84
N GLN A 119 23.78 13.53 -4.29
CA GLN A 119 23.98 13.88 -5.71
C GLN A 119 24.42 12.64 -6.51
N LEU A 120 23.48 11.97 -7.16
CA LEU A 120 23.77 10.82 -8.02
C LEU A 120 24.16 11.29 -9.42
N SER A 121 25.18 10.65 -9.99
CA SER A 121 25.48 10.81 -11.41
C SER A 121 24.49 10.01 -12.25
N MET A 122 24.18 10.50 -13.45
CA MET A 122 23.29 9.82 -14.39
C MET A 122 23.73 8.36 -14.69
N SER A 123 25.03 8.15 -14.85
CA SER A 123 25.61 6.82 -15.11
C SER A 123 25.45 5.85 -13.93
N ALA A 124 25.57 6.33 -12.69
CA ALA A 124 25.38 5.50 -11.51
C ALA A 124 23.92 5.02 -11.39
N VAL A 125 22.95 5.90 -11.70
CA VAL A 125 21.52 5.53 -11.71
C VAL A 125 21.26 4.46 -12.77
N ILE A 126 21.80 4.62 -13.98
CA ILE A 126 21.61 3.65 -15.07
C ILE A 126 22.22 2.29 -14.74
N SER A 127 23.43 2.25 -14.19
CA SER A 127 24.06 1.00 -13.76
C SER A 127 23.23 0.29 -12.69
N LEU A 128 22.75 1.02 -11.68
CA LEU A 128 21.87 0.46 -10.65
C LEU A 128 20.53 -0.04 -11.22
N LEU A 129 19.98 0.65 -12.22
CA LEU A 129 18.77 0.20 -12.92
C LEU A 129 19.01 -1.11 -13.65
N ARG A 130 20.14 -1.24 -14.36
CA ARG A 130 20.50 -2.47 -15.07
C ARG A 130 20.71 -3.63 -14.11
N GLU A 131 21.37 -3.39 -12.98
CA GLU A 131 21.59 -4.38 -11.93
C GLU A 131 20.26 -4.85 -11.32
N ARG A 132 19.37 -3.92 -10.95
CA ARG A 132 18.10 -4.25 -10.28
C ARG A 132 17.04 -4.86 -11.21
N THR A 133 17.02 -4.45 -12.47
CA THR A 133 15.92 -4.80 -13.39
C THR A 133 16.33 -5.73 -14.52
N GLY A 134 17.63 -5.88 -14.80
CA GLY A 134 18.11 -6.62 -15.98
C GLY A 134 17.64 -6.03 -17.31
N THR A 135 17.24 -4.75 -17.32
CA THR A 135 16.69 -4.09 -18.51
C THR A 135 17.70 -4.07 -19.66
N LYS A 136 17.22 -4.39 -20.87
CA LYS A 136 17.98 -4.32 -22.13
C LYS A 136 17.72 -3.02 -22.90
N ARG A 137 16.98 -2.07 -22.30
CA ARG A 137 16.73 -0.75 -22.91
C ARG A 137 18.04 -0.01 -23.18
N SER A 138 18.05 0.85 -24.19
CA SER A 138 19.20 1.70 -24.49
C SER A 138 19.43 2.72 -23.38
N ASP A 139 20.67 3.18 -23.23
CA ASP A 139 20.98 4.21 -22.23
C ASP A 139 20.19 5.50 -22.49
N ALA A 140 19.96 5.88 -23.74
CA ALA A 140 19.15 7.05 -24.08
C ALA A 140 17.68 6.96 -23.59
N ASP A 141 17.08 5.77 -23.65
CA ASP A 141 15.71 5.56 -23.12
C ASP A 141 15.70 5.64 -21.59
N LEU A 142 16.73 5.07 -20.95
CA LEU A 142 16.88 5.11 -19.49
C LEU A 142 17.18 6.52 -18.99
N GLU A 143 18.03 7.28 -19.67
CA GLU A 143 18.30 8.69 -19.39
C GLU A 143 17.01 9.52 -19.49
N GLY A 144 16.23 9.35 -20.56
CA GLY A 144 14.96 10.05 -20.73
C GLY A 144 13.97 9.74 -19.59
N LEU A 145 13.88 8.49 -19.16
CA LEU A 145 13.02 8.08 -18.06
C LEU A 145 13.49 8.64 -16.71
N VAL A 146 14.78 8.57 -16.43
CA VAL A 146 15.40 9.07 -15.20
C VAL A 146 15.29 10.58 -15.11
N ALA A 147 15.60 11.31 -16.18
CA ALA A 147 15.48 12.77 -16.23
C ALA A 147 14.03 13.23 -15.98
N LYS A 148 13.06 12.55 -16.60
CA LYS A 148 11.63 12.86 -16.40
C LYS A 148 11.21 12.66 -14.95
N LYS A 149 11.64 11.57 -14.29
CA LYS A 149 11.29 11.28 -12.90
C LYS A 149 12.02 12.18 -11.91
N ALA A 150 13.29 12.47 -12.15
CA ALA A 150 14.08 13.39 -11.35
C ALA A 150 13.48 14.81 -11.36
N ALA A 151 12.99 15.28 -12.52
CA ALA A 151 12.31 16.57 -12.61
C ALA A 151 11.00 16.62 -11.79
N VAL A 152 10.27 15.51 -11.72
CA VAL A 152 9.04 15.41 -10.90
C VAL A 152 9.37 15.41 -9.41
N LEU A 153 10.51 14.84 -9.02
CA LEU A 153 10.97 14.72 -7.63
C LEU A 153 11.88 15.88 -7.19
N ASP A 154 12.10 16.88 -8.06
CA ASP A 154 13.04 18.00 -7.85
C ASP A 154 14.47 17.56 -7.45
N VAL A 155 14.93 16.44 -8.01
CA VAL A 155 16.27 15.88 -7.75
C VAL A 155 17.25 16.36 -8.82
N HIS A 156 18.32 17.02 -8.38
CA HIS A 156 19.42 17.40 -9.27
C HIS A 156 20.39 16.24 -9.49
N LEU A 157 20.47 15.78 -10.74
CA LEU A 157 21.41 14.75 -11.18
C LEU A 157 22.62 15.41 -11.85
N SER A 158 23.81 15.00 -11.44
CA SER A 158 25.06 15.43 -12.08
C SER A 158 25.20 14.68 -13.40
N ARG A 159 25.32 15.40 -14.52
CA ARG A 159 25.73 14.79 -15.79
C ARG A 159 27.22 14.52 -15.70
N GLY A 160 27.59 13.32 -15.26
CA GLY A 160 28.97 12.88 -15.26
C GLY A 160 29.52 12.97 -16.67
N VAL A 161 30.50 13.84 -16.88
CA VAL A 161 31.36 13.89 -18.07
C VAL A 161 32.28 12.67 -18.10
#